data_AF-A0A941YZA5-F1
#
_entry.id   AF-A0A941YZA5-F1
#
_cell.length_a   1.000
_cell.length_b   1.000
_cell.length_c   1.000
_cell.angle_alpha   90.00
_cell.angle_beta   90.00
_cell.angle_gamma   90.00
#
_symmetry.space_group_name_H-M   'P 1'
#
loop_
_entity.id
_entity.type
_entity.pdbx_description
1 polymer ?
#
loop_
_entity_poly.entity_id
_entity_poly.type
_entity_poly.pdbx_seq_one_letter_code
_entity_poly.pdbx_strand_id
1 'polypeptide(L)'
;MVALLGGSSLAGVARAAPAELAPLEIAYADFNDAQSAVALIDSDPARYADGYGGSSRDQWQAIYSTRRAQLLTGLPAIPAAGLSGADSRAITVMQSAVAESGDTPESLAPAGRCDEAGRHEVPLVTLQQSLYACFAELGNSLHFEDGRVTRVAALEMLTYLPEAARRKALFLSFVPLWQALNGDGGSDSPYRRMIRMAAAQARRSSSPIDDAANTVGIPTAEAEHWLERALAAWHRATRDSDIEPWDYRFRAGAADRLLAHTAPRGELQPLNQRYYQDLGLDLAANGVIYDLDPRPGKAPLAYTDYVRRGRIVAGRWVPTIVRVSASYGQGGLGPLNELVHENGHVVHMLALRTRPAFMDLGDAIFYEAFADVPAWNVYEPAWQRRYLGQAAGEAESLKALFSGVMLDVAWALFDLRMLRDPDADPNRVWTDITHRYLGVKSHPELAWWAQRVQLVHKPGYMVNYGLGAVITADIRQRISAGVGPFEAGNARWYEWTAQHLLSSGEEQPTAQLLRQFLGRPVSPDALLRAIGRVAPAQPHAHARLRRELAAPAG
;
A
#
# COMPACT_ATOMS: atom_id res chain seq x y z
N MET A 1 26.88 -15.26 47.00
CA MET A 1 27.77 -14.23 46.43
C MET A 1 27.16 -13.79 45.11
N VAL A 2 26.33 -12.74 45.14
CA VAL A 2 25.61 -12.20 43.98
C VAL A 2 26.32 -10.90 43.60
N ALA A 3 26.95 -10.88 42.42
CA ALA A 3 27.62 -9.70 41.90
C ALA A 3 26.58 -8.78 41.24
N LEU A 4 26.33 -7.63 41.86
CA LEU A 4 25.57 -6.51 41.30
C LEU A 4 26.49 -5.75 40.33
N LEU A 5 26.24 -5.88 39.03
CA LEU A 5 26.83 -5.02 38.01
C LEU A 5 25.94 -3.78 37.85
N GLY A 6 26.37 -2.67 38.46
CA GLY A 6 25.77 -1.36 38.26
C GLY A 6 26.13 -0.80 36.89
N GLY A 7 25.14 -0.66 36.01
CA GLY A 7 25.26 0.07 34.76
C GLY A 7 25.06 1.57 35.01
N SER A 8 26.14 2.34 34.90
CA SER A 8 26.07 3.80 34.87
C SER A 8 25.53 4.27 33.52
N SER A 9 24.25 4.66 33.48
CA SER A 9 23.68 5.40 32.36
C SER A 9 24.25 6.81 32.36
N LEU A 10 25.20 7.09 31.47
CA LEU A 10 25.61 8.45 31.15
C LEU A 10 24.45 9.16 30.44
N ALA A 11 23.73 10.01 31.17
CA ALA A 11 22.80 10.96 30.60
C ALA A 11 23.61 11.99 29.79
N GLY A 12 23.70 11.79 28.48
CA GLY A 12 24.29 12.75 27.56
C GLY A 12 23.50 14.05 27.59
N VAL A 13 24.15 15.16 27.93
CA VAL A 13 23.56 16.50 27.86
C VAL A 13 23.23 16.77 26.40
N ALA A 14 21.93 16.89 26.07
CA ALA A 14 21.47 17.21 24.74
C ALA A 14 22.01 18.59 24.34
N ARG A 15 22.89 18.61 23.34
CA ARG A 15 23.42 19.86 22.76
C ARG A 15 22.28 20.53 21.99
N ALA A 16 22.05 21.83 22.24
CA ALA A 16 21.02 22.58 21.54
C ALA A 16 21.27 22.55 20.02
N ALA A 17 20.22 22.35 19.24
CA ALA A 17 20.29 22.40 17.78
C ALA A 17 20.83 23.77 17.32
N PRO A 18 21.55 23.84 16.19
CA PRO A 18 21.95 25.13 15.62
C PRO A 18 20.73 26.04 15.45
N ALA A 19 20.86 27.31 15.83
CA ALA A 19 19.77 28.28 15.76
C ALA A 19 19.16 28.40 14.35
N GLU A 20 19.92 28.04 13.32
CA GLU A 20 19.55 28.11 11.90
C GLU A 20 18.68 26.94 11.41
N LEU A 21 18.68 25.79 12.10
CA LEU A 21 17.96 24.60 11.64
C LEU A 21 16.44 24.72 11.87
N ALA A 22 16.01 25.26 13.01
CA ALA A 22 14.59 25.36 13.35
C ALA A 22 13.79 26.21 12.33
N PRO A 23 14.28 27.37 11.84
CA PRO A 23 13.63 28.09 10.74
C PRO A 23 13.49 27.29 9.44
N LEU A 24 14.48 26.45 9.11
CA LEU A 24 14.44 25.61 7.91
C LEU A 24 13.45 24.46 8.04
N GLU A 25 13.28 23.88 9.22
CA GLU A 25 12.22 22.89 9.45
C GLU A 25 10.82 23.49 9.35
N ILE A 26 10.63 24.72 9.80
CA ILE A 26 9.35 25.44 9.61
C ILE A 26 9.12 25.66 8.11
N ALA A 27 10.14 26.08 7.38
CA ALA A 27 10.06 26.24 5.93
C ALA A 27 9.76 24.92 5.21
N TYR A 28 10.35 23.81 5.66
CA TYR A 28 10.09 22.45 5.14
C TYR A 28 8.65 22.01 5.39
N ALA A 29 8.12 22.29 6.57
CA ALA A 29 6.72 22.02 6.90
C ALA A 29 5.75 22.86 6.05
N ASP A 30 6.05 24.14 5.82
CA ASP A 30 5.27 25.01 4.93
C ASP A 30 5.34 24.55 3.47
N PHE A 31 6.52 24.12 3.01
CA PHE A 31 6.73 23.53 1.70
C PHE A 31 5.82 22.31 1.48
N ASN A 32 5.84 21.38 2.44
CA ASN A 32 5.04 20.17 2.43
C ASN A 32 3.52 20.45 2.47
N ASP A 33 3.07 21.36 3.34
CA ASP A 33 1.66 21.75 3.40
C ASP A 33 1.19 22.43 2.12
N ALA A 34 2.03 23.27 1.50
CA ALA A 34 1.71 23.91 0.23
C ALA A 34 1.59 22.90 -0.92
N GLN A 35 2.48 21.91 -0.97
CA GLN A 35 2.37 20.79 -1.93
C GLN A 35 1.04 20.04 -1.73
N SER A 36 0.72 19.65 -0.51
CA SER A 36 -0.52 18.95 -0.15
C SER A 36 -1.77 19.77 -0.47
N ALA A 37 -1.75 21.09 -0.24
CA ALA A 37 -2.87 21.97 -0.57
C ALA A 37 -3.10 22.08 -2.08
N VAL A 38 -2.05 22.21 -2.88
CA VAL A 38 -2.16 22.18 -4.36
C VAL A 38 -2.71 20.84 -4.82
N ALA A 39 -2.16 19.73 -4.32
CA ALA A 39 -2.62 18.39 -4.69
C ALA A 39 -4.08 18.11 -4.27
N LEU A 40 -4.56 18.71 -3.17
CA LEU A 40 -5.96 18.67 -2.76
C LEU A 40 -6.85 19.42 -3.76
N ILE A 41 -6.50 20.66 -4.10
CA ILE A 41 -7.26 21.48 -5.04
C ILE A 41 -7.30 20.82 -6.43
N ASP A 42 -6.15 20.39 -6.94
CA ASP A 42 -6.01 19.81 -8.27
C ASP A 42 -6.73 18.44 -8.38
N SER A 43 -6.97 17.75 -7.25
CA SER A 43 -7.74 16.49 -7.24
C SER A 43 -9.26 16.66 -7.36
N ASP A 44 -9.80 17.81 -6.95
CA ASP A 44 -11.21 18.16 -7.07
C ASP A 44 -11.39 19.67 -7.28
N PRO A 45 -11.06 20.18 -8.49
CA PRO A 45 -11.08 21.62 -8.74
C PRO A 45 -12.47 22.24 -8.57
N ALA A 46 -13.54 21.47 -8.76
CA ALA A 46 -14.90 21.95 -8.57
C ALA A 46 -15.22 22.19 -7.09
N ARG A 47 -14.82 21.26 -6.21
CA ARG A 47 -15.01 21.39 -4.76
C ARG A 47 -14.16 22.50 -4.14
N TYR A 48 -12.97 22.74 -4.71
CA TYR A 48 -12.00 23.71 -4.20
C TYR A 48 -11.77 24.89 -5.15
N ALA A 49 -12.81 25.33 -5.86
CA ALA A 49 -12.72 26.44 -6.82
C ALA A 49 -12.20 27.74 -6.18
N ASP A 50 -12.57 28.01 -4.93
CA ASP A 50 -12.13 29.18 -4.16
C ASP A 50 -10.80 28.94 -3.42
N GLY A 51 -10.16 27.78 -3.63
CA GLY A 51 -8.94 27.36 -2.96
C GLY A 51 -9.19 26.53 -1.68
N TYR A 52 -8.15 26.43 -0.85
CA TYR A 52 -8.15 25.69 0.40
C TYR A 52 -7.48 26.49 1.51
N GLY A 53 -8.00 26.41 2.74
CA GLY A 53 -7.41 27.10 3.90
C GLY A 53 -7.36 28.63 3.77
N GLY A 54 -8.25 29.23 2.96
CA GLY A 54 -8.27 30.67 2.72
C GLY A 54 -7.22 31.17 1.71
N SER A 55 -6.56 30.27 0.99
CA SER A 55 -5.62 30.60 -0.08
C SER A 55 -5.99 29.91 -1.39
N SER A 56 -5.83 30.62 -2.50
CA SER A 56 -6.03 30.08 -3.84
C SER A 56 -4.95 29.08 -4.23
N ARG A 57 -5.19 28.32 -5.30
CA ARG A 57 -4.21 27.41 -5.89
C ARG A 57 -2.88 28.10 -6.24
N ASP A 58 -2.95 29.29 -6.82
CA ASP A 58 -1.76 30.08 -7.18
C ASP A 58 -1.01 30.61 -5.96
N GLN A 59 -1.72 30.97 -4.89
CA GLN A 59 -1.09 31.38 -3.64
C GLN A 59 -0.34 30.21 -2.99
N TRP A 60 -0.94 29.02 -2.95
CA TRP A 60 -0.23 27.82 -2.47
C TRP A 60 0.97 27.45 -3.33
N GLN A 61 0.84 27.55 -4.66
CA GLN A 61 1.98 27.37 -5.57
C GLN A 61 3.12 28.35 -5.28
N ALA A 62 2.81 29.63 -5.02
CA ALA A 62 3.81 30.63 -4.70
C ALA A 62 4.52 30.34 -3.37
N ILE A 63 3.78 29.86 -2.36
CA ILE A 63 4.34 29.41 -1.08
C ILE A 63 5.29 28.22 -1.32
N TYR A 64 4.85 27.20 -2.05
CA TYR A 64 5.65 26.03 -2.39
C TYR A 64 6.97 26.44 -3.04
N SER A 65 6.93 27.22 -4.13
CA SER A 65 8.13 27.61 -4.87
C SER A 65 9.09 28.46 -4.03
N THR A 66 8.55 29.36 -3.21
CA THR A 66 9.35 30.20 -2.30
C THR A 66 10.06 29.36 -1.23
N ARG A 67 9.32 28.45 -0.58
CA ARG A 67 9.88 27.58 0.46
C ARG A 67 10.86 26.57 -0.10
N ARG A 68 10.60 26.00 -1.28
CA ARG A 68 11.54 25.13 -1.99
C ARG A 68 12.87 25.84 -2.27
N ALA A 69 12.83 27.06 -2.81
CA ALA A 69 14.04 27.85 -3.07
C ALA A 69 14.82 28.18 -1.78
N GLN A 70 14.11 28.50 -0.71
CA GLN A 70 14.69 28.73 0.62
C GLN A 70 15.42 27.47 1.12
N LEU A 71 14.82 26.29 0.98
CA LEU A 71 15.39 25.01 1.43
C LEU A 71 16.60 24.58 0.60
N LEU A 72 16.51 24.70 -0.74
CA LEU A 72 17.62 24.40 -1.65
C LEU A 72 18.86 25.25 -1.36
N THR A 73 18.67 26.49 -0.90
CA THR A 73 19.76 27.39 -0.54
C THR A 73 20.24 27.17 0.90
N GLY A 74 19.30 27.02 1.84
CA GLY A 74 19.60 27.01 3.27
C GLY A 74 20.15 25.69 3.79
N LEU A 75 19.60 24.55 3.34
CA LEU A 75 20.01 23.24 3.85
C LEU A 75 21.50 22.93 3.57
N PRO A 76 22.05 23.19 2.37
CA PRO A 76 23.48 22.96 2.11
C PRO A 76 24.42 23.91 2.88
N ALA A 77 23.91 25.04 3.38
CA ALA A 77 24.71 26.04 4.09
C ALA A 77 24.96 25.68 5.56
N ILE A 78 24.22 24.73 6.14
CA ILE A 78 24.40 24.32 7.53
C ILE A 78 25.70 23.54 7.69
N PRO A 79 26.65 23.97 8.55
CA PRO A 79 27.88 23.22 8.78
C PRO A 79 27.61 21.86 9.42
N ALA A 80 28.16 20.79 8.86
CA ALA A 80 28.04 19.45 9.42
C ALA A 80 28.76 19.31 10.78
N ALA A 81 29.79 20.13 11.02
CA ALA A 81 30.57 20.10 12.25
C ALA A 81 29.74 20.57 13.45
N GLY A 82 29.58 19.69 14.44
CA GLY A 82 28.89 20.01 15.70
C GLY A 82 27.39 19.69 15.72
N LEU A 83 26.83 19.15 14.64
CA LEU A 83 25.46 18.62 14.62
C LEU A 83 25.32 17.37 15.49
N SER A 84 24.17 17.23 16.14
CA SER A 84 23.76 15.96 16.74
C SER A 84 23.44 14.94 15.63
N GLY A 85 23.45 13.64 15.96
CA GLY A 85 23.05 12.61 14.98
C GLY A 85 21.62 12.81 14.45
N ALA A 86 20.72 13.29 15.31
CA ALA A 86 19.34 13.60 14.93
C ALA A 86 19.26 14.81 13.98
N ASP A 87 20.02 15.87 14.23
CA ASP A 87 20.03 17.05 13.36
C ASP A 87 20.65 16.75 11.99
N SER A 88 21.74 15.99 11.95
CA SER A 88 22.34 15.54 10.69
C SER A 88 21.34 14.73 9.87
N ARG A 89 20.60 13.81 10.52
CA ARG A 89 19.57 13.02 9.85
C ARG A 89 18.41 13.90 9.36
N ALA A 90 17.93 14.84 10.17
CA ALA A 90 16.88 15.78 9.78
C ALA A 90 17.25 16.56 8.52
N ILE A 91 18.50 17.03 8.43
CA ILE A 91 19.02 17.72 7.24
C ILE A 91 19.04 16.78 6.04
N THR A 92 19.53 15.55 6.19
CA THR A 92 19.55 14.56 5.10
C THR A 92 18.14 14.26 4.58
N VAL A 93 17.18 14.01 5.48
CA VAL A 93 15.77 13.73 5.09
C VAL A 93 15.18 14.90 4.32
N MET A 94 15.31 16.13 4.85
CA MET A 94 14.81 17.33 4.16
C MET A 94 15.50 17.57 2.81
N GLN A 95 16.81 17.34 2.73
CA GLN A 95 17.56 17.49 1.48
C GLN A 95 17.10 16.50 0.42
N SER A 96 16.95 15.22 0.78
CA SER A 96 16.43 14.19 -0.14
C SER A 96 15.03 14.55 -0.63
N ALA A 97 14.11 14.86 0.29
CA ALA A 97 12.73 15.21 -0.07
C ALA A 97 12.65 16.42 -1.00
N VAL A 98 13.45 17.47 -0.74
CA VAL A 98 13.49 18.67 -1.59
C VAL A 98 14.15 18.39 -2.94
N ALA A 99 15.19 17.56 -3.00
CA ALA A 99 15.86 17.20 -4.24
C ALA A 99 14.99 16.32 -5.15
N GLU A 100 14.18 15.45 -4.56
CA GLU A 100 13.21 14.60 -5.27
C GLU A 100 11.97 15.37 -5.73
N SER A 101 11.68 16.52 -5.11
CA SER A 101 10.56 17.37 -5.49
C SER A 101 10.79 18.11 -6.82
N GLY A 102 9.73 18.21 -7.63
CA GLY A 102 9.72 19.00 -8.85
C GLY A 102 9.61 20.51 -8.61
N ASP A 103 9.75 21.31 -9.68
CA ASP A 103 9.54 22.76 -9.60
C ASP A 103 8.07 23.14 -9.34
N THR A 104 7.15 22.22 -9.66
CA THR A 104 5.72 22.31 -9.38
C THR A 104 5.27 21.12 -8.51
N PRO A 105 4.35 21.33 -7.55
CA PRO A 105 3.68 20.24 -6.87
C PRO A 105 3.02 19.29 -7.86
N GLU A 106 3.12 17.99 -7.60
CA GLU A 106 2.46 16.96 -8.38
C GLU A 106 1.16 16.53 -7.72
N SER A 107 0.17 16.18 -8.55
CA SER A 107 -1.07 15.51 -8.13
C SER A 107 -1.09 14.11 -8.71
N LEU A 108 -1.80 13.19 -8.05
CA LEU A 108 -2.06 11.85 -8.59
C LEU A 108 -3.12 11.85 -9.71
N ALA A 109 -3.70 13.01 -10.02
CA ALA A 109 -4.50 13.19 -11.22
C ALA A 109 -3.65 12.92 -12.48
N PRO A 110 -4.19 12.23 -13.50
CA PRO A 110 -3.45 12.00 -14.74
C PRO A 110 -3.04 13.31 -15.43
N ALA A 111 -1.75 13.47 -15.73
CA ALA A 111 -1.21 14.66 -16.40
C ALA A 111 -0.83 14.44 -17.88
N GLY A 112 -0.73 13.19 -18.34
CA GLY A 112 -0.38 12.80 -19.71
C GLY A 112 -1.59 12.36 -20.55
N ARG A 113 -1.31 11.91 -21.78
CA ARG A 113 -2.30 11.25 -22.66
C ARG A 113 -1.86 9.85 -23.06
N CYS A 114 -2.82 8.94 -23.20
CA CYS A 114 -2.51 7.54 -23.53
C CYS A 114 -1.91 7.37 -24.93
N ASP A 115 -2.35 8.17 -25.91
CA ASP A 115 -1.83 8.12 -27.29
C ASP A 115 -0.34 8.47 -27.39
N GLU A 116 0.21 9.19 -26.41
CA GLU A 116 1.62 9.54 -26.32
C GLU A 116 2.50 8.36 -25.90
N ALA A 117 1.94 7.30 -25.31
CA ALA A 117 2.69 6.11 -24.91
C ALA A 117 3.32 5.38 -26.12
N GLY A 118 2.74 5.53 -27.32
CA GLY A 118 3.25 4.97 -28.56
C GLY A 118 4.44 5.73 -29.16
N ARG A 119 4.76 6.95 -28.67
CA ARG A 119 5.87 7.74 -29.22
C ARG A 119 7.21 7.12 -28.88
N HIS A 120 8.08 7.01 -29.88
CA HIS A 120 9.46 6.61 -29.70
C HIS A 120 10.27 7.75 -29.05
N GLU A 121 11.37 7.40 -28.36
CA GLU A 121 12.36 8.35 -27.82
C GLU A 121 11.83 9.41 -26.83
N VAL A 122 10.83 9.06 -26.02
CA VAL A 122 10.38 9.90 -24.90
C VAL A 122 11.18 9.64 -23.62
N PRO A 123 11.43 10.64 -22.76
CA PRO A 123 12.03 10.44 -21.43
C PRO A 123 11.23 9.48 -20.57
N LEU A 124 11.89 8.81 -19.62
CA LEU A 124 11.25 7.78 -18.76
C LEU A 124 10.00 8.33 -18.05
N VAL A 125 10.12 9.48 -17.38
CA VAL A 125 9.03 10.10 -16.63
C VAL A 125 7.82 10.39 -17.54
N THR A 126 8.06 10.96 -18.72
CA THR A 126 6.99 11.22 -19.69
C THR A 126 6.33 9.93 -20.15
N LEU A 127 7.09 8.88 -20.45
CA LEU A 127 6.54 7.57 -20.81
C LEU A 127 5.70 6.97 -19.68
N GLN A 128 6.18 7.05 -18.43
CA GLN A 128 5.43 6.58 -17.26
C GLN A 128 4.11 7.35 -17.09
N GLN A 129 4.11 8.66 -17.29
CA GLN A 129 2.91 9.50 -17.24
C GLN A 129 1.91 9.16 -18.37
N SER A 130 2.38 8.93 -19.59
CA SER A 130 1.52 8.49 -20.70
C SER A 130 0.91 7.10 -20.44
N LEU A 131 1.70 6.15 -19.91
CA LEU A 131 1.19 4.83 -19.55
C LEU A 131 0.20 4.90 -18.38
N TYR A 132 0.44 5.77 -17.40
CA TYR A 132 -0.49 6.06 -16.31
C TYR A 132 -1.81 6.63 -16.85
N ALA A 133 -1.75 7.54 -17.82
CA ALA A 133 -2.93 8.09 -18.49
C ALA A 133 -3.77 7.02 -19.19
N CYS A 134 -3.16 5.97 -19.75
CA CYS A 134 -3.91 4.83 -20.31
C CYS A 134 -4.82 4.14 -19.28
N PHE A 135 -4.44 4.08 -18.00
CA PHE A 135 -5.32 3.55 -16.95
C PHE A 135 -6.53 4.45 -16.71
N ALA A 136 -6.39 5.77 -16.85
CA ALA A 136 -7.50 6.69 -16.72
C ALA A 136 -8.40 6.71 -17.96
N GLU A 137 -7.82 6.74 -19.16
CA GLU A 137 -8.57 6.84 -20.41
C GLU A 137 -9.23 5.52 -20.81
N LEU A 138 -8.48 4.41 -20.73
CA LEU A 138 -8.94 3.09 -21.16
C LEU A 138 -9.38 2.26 -19.97
N GLY A 139 -8.57 2.21 -18.91
CA GLY A 139 -8.84 1.42 -17.72
C GLY A 139 -10.09 1.87 -16.95
N ASN A 140 -10.43 3.17 -16.95
CA ASN A 140 -11.65 3.66 -16.29
C ASN A 140 -12.85 3.79 -17.24
N SER A 141 -12.74 3.28 -18.47
CA SER A 141 -13.80 3.33 -19.49
C SER A 141 -13.98 1.99 -20.21
N LEU A 142 -13.90 0.88 -19.48
CA LEU A 142 -14.05 -0.46 -20.04
C LEU A 142 -15.48 -0.67 -20.51
N HIS A 143 -15.64 -1.14 -21.75
CA HIS A 143 -16.95 -1.47 -22.31
C HIS A 143 -17.36 -2.89 -21.92
N PHE A 144 -18.46 -3.02 -21.18
CA PHE A 144 -19.02 -4.30 -20.78
C PHE A 144 -20.54 -4.25 -20.79
N GLU A 145 -21.15 -5.18 -21.52
CA GLU A 145 -22.61 -5.20 -21.78
C GLU A 145 -23.07 -3.83 -22.33
N ASP A 146 -24.12 -3.25 -21.78
CA ASP A 146 -24.69 -1.98 -22.25
C ASP A 146 -24.06 -0.74 -21.59
N GLY A 147 -22.91 -0.90 -20.92
CA GLY A 147 -22.35 0.14 -20.06
C GLY A 147 -20.83 0.31 -20.11
N ARG A 148 -20.37 1.26 -19.31
CA ARG A 148 -18.95 1.49 -19.00
C ARG A 148 -18.70 1.21 -17.53
N VAL A 149 -17.62 0.50 -17.25
CA VAL A 149 -17.17 0.19 -15.89
C VAL A 149 -15.73 0.63 -15.71
N THR A 150 -15.39 1.07 -14.50
CA THR A 150 -13.98 1.35 -14.17
C THR A 150 -13.23 0.04 -13.98
N ARG A 151 -11.90 0.07 -14.11
CA ARG A 151 -11.03 -1.09 -13.85
C ARG A 151 -11.29 -1.69 -12.48
N VAL A 152 -11.34 -0.86 -11.44
CA VAL A 152 -11.55 -1.33 -10.06
C VAL A 152 -12.92 -2.00 -9.93
N ALA A 153 -13.98 -1.39 -10.50
CA ALA A 153 -15.31 -1.99 -10.52
C ALA A 153 -15.34 -3.31 -11.31
N ALA A 154 -14.68 -3.38 -12.46
CA ALA A 154 -14.61 -4.59 -13.28
C ALA A 154 -13.90 -5.74 -12.55
N LEU A 155 -12.77 -5.47 -11.88
CA LEU A 155 -12.08 -6.47 -11.08
C LEU A 155 -12.94 -6.99 -9.93
N GLU A 156 -13.71 -6.10 -9.29
CA GLU A 156 -14.64 -6.49 -8.24
C GLU A 156 -15.83 -7.30 -8.81
N MET A 157 -16.38 -6.92 -9.96
CA MET A 157 -17.46 -7.65 -10.63
C MET A 157 -17.07 -9.08 -11.02
N LEU A 158 -15.80 -9.37 -11.34
CA LEU A 158 -15.32 -10.74 -11.58
C LEU A 158 -15.55 -11.66 -10.37
N THR A 159 -15.66 -11.11 -9.15
CA THR A 159 -15.97 -11.86 -7.94
C THR A 159 -17.44 -12.29 -7.87
N TYR A 160 -18.37 -11.47 -8.39
CA TYR A 160 -19.81 -11.65 -8.21
C TYR A 160 -20.54 -12.24 -9.41
N LEU A 161 -20.02 -12.09 -10.63
CA LEU A 161 -20.66 -12.61 -11.84
C LEU A 161 -20.68 -14.15 -11.84
N PRO A 162 -21.84 -14.83 -11.75
CA PRO A 162 -21.89 -16.28 -11.67
C PRO A 162 -21.63 -16.97 -13.01
N GLU A 163 -21.95 -16.34 -14.14
CA GLU A 163 -21.76 -16.93 -15.46
C GLU A 163 -20.30 -16.80 -15.94
N ALA A 164 -19.62 -17.94 -16.15
CA ALA A 164 -18.24 -17.96 -16.62
C ALA A 164 -18.02 -17.23 -17.95
N ALA A 165 -18.99 -17.33 -18.87
CA ALA A 165 -18.93 -16.62 -20.15
C ALA A 165 -18.95 -15.09 -19.97
N ARG A 166 -19.74 -14.57 -19.02
CA ARG A 166 -19.80 -13.14 -18.70
C ARG A 166 -18.53 -12.68 -18.00
N ARG A 167 -17.99 -13.47 -17.06
CA ARG A 167 -16.67 -13.19 -16.47
C ARG A 167 -15.57 -13.10 -17.53
N LYS A 168 -15.54 -14.03 -18.48
CA LYS A 168 -14.60 -14.00 -19.60
C LYS A 168 -14.78 -12.74 -20.45
N ALA A 169 -16.02 -12.38 -20.79
CA ALA A 169 -16.31 -11.18 -21.57
C ALA A 169 -15.84 -9.89 -20.83
N LEU A 170 -16.12 -9.78 -19.53
CA LEU A 170 -15.64 -8.68 -18.70
C LEU A 170 -14.11 -8.64 -18.62
N PHE A 171 -13.47 -9.80 -18.45
CA PHE A 171 -12.02 -9.87 -18.40
C PHE A 171 -11.38 -9.44 -19.72
N LEU A 172 -11.97 -9.82 -20.86
CA LEU A 172 -11.49 -9.42 -22.18
C LEU A 172 -11.82 -7.97 -22.55
N SER A 173 -12.69 -7.27 -21.80
CA SER A 173 -12.89 -5.83 -22.00
C SER A 173 -11.64 -5.00 -21.68
N PHE A 174 -10.65 -5.59 -20.98
CA PHE A 174 -9.36 -4.99 -20.69
C PHE A 174 -8.38 -5.01 -21.86
N VAL A 175 -8.65 -5.76 -22.93
CA VAL A 175 -7.75 -5.91 -24.08
C VAL A 175 -7.26 -4.56 -24.64
N PRO A 176 -8.09 -3.51 -24.80
CA PRO A 176 -7.61 -2.21 -25.26
C PRO A 176 -6.54 -1.59 -24.35
N LEU A 177 -6.70 -1.70 -23.03
CA LEU A 177 -5.69 -1.25 -22.07
C LEU A 177 -4.41 -2.08 -22.22
N TRP A 178 -4.53 -3.41 -22.28
CA TRP A 178 -3.38 -4.30 -22.43
C TRP A 178 -2.59 -4.04 -23.72
N GLN A 179 -3.29 -3.77 -24.83
CA GLN A 179 -2.69 -3.41 -26.10
C GLN A 179 -2.00 -2.04 -26.04
N ALA A 180 -2.57 -1.06 -25.35
CA ALA A 180 -1.94 0.25 -25.18
C ALA A 180 -0.61 0.16 -24.38
N LEU A 181 -0.52 -0.77 -23.43
CA LEU A 181 0.67 -0.94 -22.59
C LEU A 181 1.72 -1.87 -23.22
N ASN A 182 1.30 -3.03 -23.72
CA ASN A 182 2.18 -4.09 -24.20
C ASN A 182 2.31 -4.14 -25.74
N GLY A 183 1.55 -3.33 -26.48
CA GLY A 183 1.58 -3.31 -27.94
C GLY A 183 1.29 -4.70 -28.54
N ASP A 184 2.14 -5.09 -29.49
CA ASP A 184 2.17 -6.42 -30.10
C ASP A 184 3.00 -7.45 -29.30
N GLY A 185 3.47 -7.09 -28.10
CA GLY A 185 4.40 -7.89 -27.30
C GLY A 185 5.85 -7.83 -27.80
N GLY A 186 6.17 -6.93 -28.74
CA GLY A 186 7.51 -6.73 -29.28
C GLY A 186 8.44 -5.95 -28.35
N SER A 187 9.72 -5.86 -28.75
CA SER A 187 10.78 -5.16 -27.99
C SER A 187 10.55 -3.67 -27.83
N ASP A 188 9.79 -3.11 -28.76
CA ASP A 188 9.51 -1.68 -28.82
C ASP A 188 8.14 -1.32 -28.25
N SER A 189 7.44 -2.30 -27.67
CA SER A 189 6.21 -2.03 -26.92
C SER A 189 6.46 -1.01 -25.80
N PRO A 190 5.47 -0.16 -25.49
CA PRO A 190 5.63 0.91 -24.51
C PRO A 190 6.16 0.42 -23.15
N TYR A 191 5.62 -0.69 -22.63
CA TYR A 191 6.12 -1.29 -21.38
C TYR A 191 7.57 -1.77 -21.48
N ARG A 192 7.95 -2.50 -22.55
CA ARG A 192 9.33 -2.99 -22.73
C ARG A 192 10.35 -1.85 -22.85
N ARG A 193 9.98 -0.72 -23.45
CA ARG A 193 10.84 0.49 -23.45
C ARG A 193 10.98 1.07 -22.04
N MET A 194 9.85 1.26 -21.36
CA MET A 194 9.80 1.82 -20.02
C MET A 194 10.63 0.97 -19.04
N ILE A 195 10.43 -0.34 -19.00
CA ILE A 195 11.10 -1.22 -18.03
C ILE A 195 12.61 -1.33 -18.29
N ARG A 196 13.06 -1.25 -19.55
CA ARG A 196 14.50 -1.17 -19.88
C ARG A 196 15.14 0.11 -19.33
N MET A 197 14.45 1.25 -19.48
CA MET A 197 14.91 2.53 -18.95
C MET A 197 14.93 2.52 -17.41
N ALA A 198 13.87 1.99 -16.78
CA ALA A 198 13.79 1.83 -15.33
C ALA A 198 14.88 0.89 -14.79
N ALA A 199 15.10 -0.26 -15.43
CA ALA A 199 16.18 -1.19 -15.08
C ALA A 199 17.56 -0.54 -15.26
N ALA A 200 17.77 0.27 -16.30
CA ALA A 200 19.01 1.01 -16.49
C ALA A 200 19.24 2.06 -15.39
N GLN A 201 18.18 2.72 -14.92
CA GLN A 201 18.26 3.63 -13.77
C GLN A 201 18.54 2.87 -12.48
N ALA A 202 17.83 1.79 -12.21
CA ALA A 202 18.03 0.88 -11.07
C ALA A 202 19.41 0.20 -11.04
N ARG A 203 20.18 0.18 -12.13
CA ARG A 203 21.58 -0.26 -12.12
C ARG A 203 22.55 0.85 -11.69
N ARG A 204 22.13 2.12 -11.78
CA ARG A 204 22.93 3.30 -11.39
C ARG A 204 22.64 3.76 -9.97
N SER A 205 21.42 3.53 -9.49
CA SER A 205 20.94 3.79 -8.12
C SER A 205 20.41 2.50 -7.49
N SER A 206 19.83 2.54 -6.28
CA SER A 206 18.99 1.44 -5.80
C SER A 206 17.67 1.41 -6.59
N SER A 207 17.07 0.22 -6.70
CA SER A 207 15.68 0.06 -7.10
C SER A 207 14.75 0.09 -5.87
N PRO A 208 13.44 0.37 -6.05
CA PRO A 208 12.48 0.23 -4.96
C PRO A 208 12.46 -1.17 -4.32
N ILE A 209 12.88 -2.19 -5.07
CA ILE A 209 13.00 -3.58 -4.58
C ILE A 209 14.20 -3.71 -3.64
N ASP A 210 15.34 -3.11 -4.00
CA ASP A 210 16.53 -3.11 -3.14
C ASP A 210 16.24 -2.32 -1.86
N ASP A 211 15.55 -1.18 -1.98
CA ASP A 211 15.16 -0.37 -0.83
C ASP A 211 14.25 -1.17 0.12
N ALA A 212 13.20 -1.82 -0.41
CA ALA A 212 12.30 -2.65 0.37
C ALA A 212 13.00 -3.85 1.06
N ALA A 213 13.93 -4.51 0.34
CA ALA A 213 14.73 -5.60 0.91
C ALA A 213 15.65 -5.09 2.03
N ASN A 214 16.27 -3.94 1.84
CA ASN A 214 17.10 -3.27 2.85
C ASN A 214 16.29 -2.89 4.09
N THR A 215 15.05 -2.39 3.93
CA THR A 215 14.14 -2.06 5.05
C THR A 215 13.89 -3.26 5.96
N VAL A 216 13.72 -4.46 5.39
CA VAL A 216 13.51 -5.68 6.19
C VAL A 216 14.82 -6.36 6.62
N GLY A 217 15.96 -5.84 6.16
CA GLY A 217 17.30 -6.28 6.54
C GLY A 217 17.78 -7.56 5.82
N ILE A 218 17.35 -7.77 4.58
CA ILE A 218 17.72 -8.95 3.76
C ILE A 218 18.23 -8.51 2.38
N PRO A 219 19.03 -9.33 1.67
CA PRO A 219 19.38 -9.05 0.28
C PRO A 219 18.19 -9.29 -0.67
N THR A 220 18.19 -8.64 -1.83
CA THR A 220 17.13 -8.76 -2.85
C THR A 220 16.85 -10.20 -3.30
N ALA A 221 17.86 -11.06 -3.36
CA ALA A 221 17.68 -12.48 -3.67
C ALA A 221 16.87 -13.24 -2.59
N GLU A 222 17.05 -12.87 -1.32
CA GLU A 222 16.26 -13.45 -0.22
C GLU A 222 14.83 -12.91 -0.23
N ALA A 223 14.63 -11.65 -0.61
CA ALA A 223 13.29 -11.10 -0.84
C ALA A 223 12.52 -11.89 -1.92
N GLU A 224 13.15 -12.19 -3.06
CA GLU A 224 12.56 -13.06 -4.09
C GLU A 224 12.19 -14.44 -3.50
N HIS A 225 13.10 -15.06 -2.75
CA HIS A 225 12.85 -16.34 -2.12
C HIS A 225 11.66 -16.32 -1.15
N TRP A 226 11.45 -15.23 -0.41
CA TRP A 226 10.29 -15.07 0.46
C TRP A 226 8.99 -14.98 -0.33
N LEU A 227 8.97 -14.23 -1.44
CA LEU A 227 7.80 -14.14 -2.33
C LEU A 227 7.45 -15.53 -2.89
N GLU A 228 8.43 -16.28 -3.38
CA GLU A 228 8.24 -17.65 -3.87
C GLU A 228 7.75 -18.61 -2.77
N ARG A 229 8.29 -18.49 -1.55
CA ARG A 229 7.84 -19.30 -0.40
C ARG A 229 6.39 -19.03 -0.03
N ALA A 230 5.96 -17.78 -0.02
CA ALA A 230 4.57 -17.41 0.25
C ALA A 230 3.63 -17.98 -0.83
N LEU A 231 3.98 -17.78 -2.10
CA LEU A 231 3.26 -18.32 -3.25
C LEU A 231 3.18 -19.85 -3.24
N ALA A 232 4.28 -20.54 -2.92
CA ALA A 232 4.30 -21.99 -2.81
C ALA A 232 3.47 -22.50 -1.62
N ALA A 233 3.45 -21.77 -0.50
CA ALA A 233 2.59 -22.09 0.64
C ALA A 233 1.12 -21.95 0.30
N TRP A 234 0.74 -20.89 -0.42
CA TRP A 234 -0.60 -20.70 -0.95
C TRP A 234 -1.03 -21.85 -1.85
N HIS A 235 -0.22 -22.19 -2.86
CA HIS A 235 -0.51 -23.30 -3.77
C HIS A 235 -0.78 -24.60 -3.02
N ARG A 236 0.02 -24.92 -2.00
CA ARG A 236 -0.18 -26.11 -1.16
C ARG A 236 -1.46 -26.06 -0.32
N ALA A 237 -1.83 -24.88 0.18
CA ALA A 237 -2.99 -24.68 1.04
C ALA A 237 -4.31 -24.79 0.27
N THR A 238 -4.37 -24.24 -0.95
CA THR A 238 -5.59 -24.25 -1.75
C THR A 238 -5.71 -25.48 -2.65
N ARG A 239 -4.57 -25.98 -3.18
CA ARG A 239 -4.50 -27.02 -4.21
C ARG A 239 -5.37 -26.72 -5.43
N ASP A 240 -5.58 -25.44 -5.68
CA ASP A 240 -6.31 -24.97 -6.84
C ASP A 240 -5.49 -25.27 -8.10
N SER A 241 -6.16 -25.78 -9.14
CA SER A 241 -5.58 -26.03 -10.46
C SER A 241 -6.59 -25.70 -11.55
N ASP A 242 -6.07 -25.48 -12.77
CA ASP A 242 -6.85 -25.29 -13.99
C ASP A 242 -7.89 -24.18 -13.89
N ILE A 243 -7.57 -23.10 -13.16
CA ILE A 243 -8.40 -21.91 -13.01
C ILE A 243 -8.18 -21.00 -14.22
N GLU A 244 -9.24 -20.58 -14.89
CA GLU A 244 -9.11 -19.52 -15.90
C GLU A 244 -8.79 -18.18 -15.24
N PRO A 245 -8.01 -17.27 -15.85
CA PRO A 245 -7.71 -15.96 -15.26
C PRO A 245 -8.96 -15.18 -14.81
N TRP A 246 -10.05 -15.25 -15.59
CA TRP A 246 -11.34 -14.62 -15.29
C TRP A 246 -12.16 -15.32 -14.20
N ASP A 247 -11.74 -16.50 -13.75
CA ASP A 247 -12.39 -17.27 -12.68
C ASP A 247 -11.66 -17.17 -11.34
N TYR A 248 -10.43 -16.65 -11.31
CA TYR A 248 -9.59 -16.63 -10.10
C TYR A 248 -10.29 -15.91 -8.94
N ARG A 249 -10.76 -14.67 -9.16
CA ARG A 249 -11.49 -13.88 -8.15
C ARG A 249 -12.82 -14.55 -7.76
N PHE A 250 -13.55 -15.10 -8.73
CA PHE A 250 -14.80 -15.81 -8.45
C PHE A 250 -14.58 -17.04 -7.55
N ARG A 251 -13.56 -17.85 -7.83
CA ARG A 251 -13.29 -19.06 -7.04
C ARG A 251 -12.85 -18.75 -5.61
N ALA A 252 -12.13 -17.66 -5.40
CA ALA A 252 -11.69 -17.26 -4.07
C ALA A 252 -12.74 -16.47 -3.27
N GLY A 253 -13.56 -15.65 -3.93
CA GLY A 253 -14.47 -14.71 -3.26
C GLY A 253 -15.82 -15.28 -2.83
N ALA A 254 -15.82 -16.49 -2.28
CA ALA A 254 -17.05 -17.08 -1.71
C ALA A 254 -17.56 -16.26 -0.52
N ALA A 255 -16.66 -15.77 0.34
CA ALA A 255 -16.99 -14.89 1.45
C ALA A 255 -17.54 -13.53 0.98
N ASP A 256 -16.92 -12.93 -0.04
CA ASP A 256 -17.39 -11.67 -0.64
C ASP A 256 -18.81 -11.79 -1.15
N ARG A 257 -19.11 -12.85 -1.93
CA ARG A 257 -20.48 -13.09 -2.43
C ARG A 257 -21.48 -13.32 -1.31
N LEU A 258 -21.11 -14.05 -0.26
CA LEU A 258 -21.99 -14.30 0.88
C LEU A 258 -22.36 -12.99 1.61
N LEU A 259 -21.38 -12.10 1.77
CA LEU A 259 -21.48 -10.87 2.56
C LEU A 259 -21.72 -9.62 1.71
N ALA A 260 -21.94 -9.77 0.40
CA ALA A 260 -22.08 -8.65 -0.54
C ALA A 260 -23.16 -7.63 -0.10
N HIS A 261 -24.27 -8.15 0.43
CA HIS A 261 -25.43 -7.37 0.83
C HIS A 261 -25.27 -6.68 2.19
N THR A 262 -24.27 -7.05 3.00
CA THR A 262 -24.09 -6.51 4.35
C THR A 262 -23.25 -5.24 4.38
N ALA A 263 -22.61 -4.87 3.26
CA ALA A 263 -21.77 -3.67 3.14
C ALA A 263 -22.13 -2.89 1.86
N PRO A 264 -23.37 -2.39 1.71
CA PRO A 264 -23.72 -1.58 0.54
C PRO A 264 -22.89 -0.30 0.50
N ARG A 265 -22.82 0.36 -0.67
CA ARG A 265 -21.94 1.53 -0.92
C ARG A 265 -22.08 2.63 0.13
N GLY A 266 -23.30 2.92 0.59
CA GLY A 266 -23.57 3.96 1.60
C GLY A 266 -23.05 3.61 3.00
N GLU A 267 -22.82 2.34 3.29
CA GLU A 267 -22.38 1.85 4.60
C GLU A 267 -20.86 1.71 4.71
N LEU A 268 -20.11 1.81 3.60
CA LEU A 268 -18.64 1.64 3.63
C LEU A 268 -17.98 2.59 4.63
N GLN A 269 -18.27 3.88 4.56
CA GLN A 269 -17.68 4.89 5.43
C GLN A 269 -18.19 4.77 6.88
N PRO A 270 -19.51 4.68 7.17
CA PRO A 270 -20.00 4.46 8.53
C PRO A 270 -19.41 3.22 9.22
N LEU A 271 -19.34 2.07 8.52
CA LEU A 271 -18.76 0.84 9.07
C LEU A 271 -17.27 1.01 9.39
N ASN A 272 -16.52 1.61 8.47
CA ASN A 272 -15.11 1.90 8.66
C ASN A 272 -14.87 2.84 9.86
N GLN A 273 -15.65 3.94 9.97
CA GLN A 273 -15.54 4.88 11.08
C GLN A 273 -15.84 4.21 12.42
N ARG A 274 -16.90 3.40 12.49
CA ARG A 274 -17.24 2.64 13.69
C ARG A 274 -16.12 1.66 14.09
N TYR A 275 -15.52 0.98 13.13
CA TYR A 275 -14.42 0.06 13.38
C TYR A 275 -13.20 0.78 13.96
N TYR A 276 -12.78 1.91 13.39
CA TYR A 276 -11.66 2.68 13.93
C TYR A 276 -11.97 3.32 15.29
N GLN A 277 -13.21 3.74 15.52
CA GLN A 277 -13.63 4.20 16.84
C GLN A 277 -13.47 3.10 17.90
N ASP A 278 -13.86 1.87 17.58
CA ASP A 278 -13.64 0.70 18.44
C ASP A 278 -12.15 0.31 18.60
N LEU A 279 -11.28 0.73 17.67
CA LEU A 279 -9.82 0.63 17.80
C LEU A 279 -9.20 1.78 18.61
N GLY A 280 -10.02 2.74 19.06
CA GLY A 280 -9.59 3.87 19.89
C GLY A 280 -9.29 5.16 19.11
N LEU A 281 -9.71 5.27 17.84
CA LEU A 281 -9.49 6.46 17.01
C LEU A 281 -10.80 6.95 16.38
N ASP A 282 -11.23 8.15 16.75
CA ASP A 282 -12.37 8.84 16.12
C ASP A 282 -11.90 9.62 14.88
N LEU A 283 -12.08 9.02 13.70
CA LEU A 283 -11.66 9.63 12.42
C LEU A 283 -12.43 10.93 12.10
N ALA A 284 -13.70 11.02 12.51
CA ALA A 284 -14.51 12.22 12.27
C ALA A 284 -14.04 13.38 13.15
N ALA A 285 -13.77 13.12 14.43
CA ALA A 285 -13.23 14.12 15.35
C ALA A 285 -11.83 14.61 14.96
N ASN A 286 -11.06 13.81 14.22
CA ASN A 286 -9.75 14.19 13.69
C ASN A 286 -9.81 14.92 12.33
N GLY A 287 -11.01 15.19 11.80
CA GLY A 287 -11.17 16.00 10.58
C GLY A 287 -10.68 15.33 9.31
N VAL A 288 -10.72 13.99 9.24
CA VAL A 288 -10.34 13.24 8.03
C VAL A 288 -11.28 13.59 6.88
N ILE A 289 -10.70 13.96 5.74
CA ILE A 289 -11.45 14.35 4.54
C ILE A 289 -11.64 13.12 3.66
N TYR A 290 -12.88 12.85 3.26
CA TYR A 290 -13.20 11.76 2.35
C TYR A 290 -13.64 12.27 0.98
N ASP A 291 -13.09 11.65 -0.06
CA ASP A 291 -13.48 11.82 -1.45
C ASP A 291 -13.60 10.42 -2.11
N LEU A 292 -14.76 9.78 -1.96
CA LEU A 292 -14.93 8.35 -2.24
C LEU A 292 -15.71 8.03 -3.53
N ASP A 293 -16.31 9.03 -4.17
CA ASP A 293 -17.15 8.82 -5.35
C ASP A 293 -16.35 8.87 -6.65
N PRO A 294 -16.67 8.01 -7.63
CA PRO A 294 -16.03 8.06 -8.95
C PRO A 294 -16.47 9.33 -9.72
N ARG A 295 -15.53 9.96 -10.43
CA ARG A 295 -15.81 11.05 -11.38
C ARG A 295 -14.73 11.13 -12.48
N PRO A 296 -15.03 11.71 -13.66
CA PRO A 296 -14.03 11.95 -14.70
C PRO A 296 -12.82 12.75 -14.18
N GLY A 297 -11.62 12.41 -14.64
CA GLY A 297 -10.37 13.09 -14.27
C GLY A 297 -9.82 12.75 -12.87
N LYS A 298 -10.58 12.01 -12.03
CA LYS A 298 -10.09 11.53 -10.74
C LYS A 298 -9.01 10.46 -10.91
N ALA A 299 -8.10 10.38 -9.93
CA ALA A 299 -7.06 9.36 -9.89
C ALA A 299 -7.66 7.94 -10.03
N PRO A 300 -7.04 7.04 -10.83
CA PRO A 300 -7.53 5.68 -11.10
C PRO A 300 -7.22 4.66 -9.99
N LEU A 301 -6.97 5.11 -8.76
CA LEU A 301 -6.66 4.30 -7.58
C LEU A 301 -7.21 4.95 -6.31
N ALA A 302 -7.35 4.14 -5.25
CA ALA A 302 -7.47 4.65 -3.90
C ALA A 302 -6.11 5.09 -3.37
N TYR A 303 -6.08 6.14 -2.55
CA TYR A 303 -4.89 6.60 -1.86
C TYR A 303 -5.23 7.49 -0.66
N THR A 304 -4.26 7.62 0.23
CA THR A 304 -4.31 8.49 1.41
C THR A 304 -3.14 9.45 1.38
N ASP A 305 -3.38 10.70 1.74
CA ASP A 305 -2.37 11.74 1.62
C ASP A 305 -2.55 12.82 2.70
N TYR A 306 -1.46 13.52 3.03
CA TYR A 306 -1.52 14.67 3.90
C TYR A 306 -2.29 15.80 3.22
N VAL A 307 -3.05 16.54 4.03
CA VAL A 307 -3.52 17.88 3.71
C VAL A 307 -2.75 18.91 4.54
N ARG A 308 -2.40 18.54 5.78
CA ARG A 308 -1.52 19.30 6.66
C ARG A 308 -0.73 18.34 7.53
N ARG A 309 0.57 18.61 7.70
CA ARG A 309 1.43 17.87 8.63
C ARG A 309 1.35 18.48 10.05
N GLY A 310 1.29 17.61 11.06
CA GLY A 310 1.26 18.02 12.46
C GLY A 310 2.55 18.72 12.90
N ARG A 311 2.46 19.72 13.78
CA ARG A 311 3.63 20.46 14.28
C ARG A 311 3.31 21.36 15.46
N ILE A 312 4.35 21.75 16.21
CA ILE A 312 4.23 22.78 17.24
C ILE A 312 4.27 24.18 16.61
N VAL A 313 3.24 24.99 16.87
CA VAL A 313 3.17 26.41 16.51
C VAL A 313 2.87 27.21 17.77
N ALA A 314 3.74 28.18 18.10
CA ALA A 314 3.63 28.99 19.31
C ALA A 314 3.41 28.16 20.60
N GLY A 315 4.15 27.05 20.74
CA GLY A 315 4.08 26.16 21.90
C GLY A 315 2.84 25.25 21.96
N ARG A 316 2.00 25.24 20.92
CA ARG A 316 0.81 24.39 20.83
C ARG A 316 0.89 23.42 19.67
N TRP A 317 0.44 22.19 19.87
CA TRP A 317 0.32 21.21 18.79
C TRP A 317 -0.81 21.58 17.84
N VAL A 318 -0.48 21.76 16.58
CA VAL A 318 -1.42 21.85 15.47
C VAL A 318 -1.53 20.44 14.87
N PRO A 319 -2.74 19.85 14.83
CA PRO A 319 -2.90 18.47 14.39
C PRO A 319 -2.76 18.32 12.87
N THR A 320 -2.29 17.13 12.49
CA THR A 320 -2.31 16.61 11.12
C THR A 320 -3.75 16.62 10.57
N ILE A 321 -3.91 16.93 9.28
CA ILE A 321 -5.15 16.73 8.52
C ILE A 321 -4.81 15.79 7.37
N VAL A 322 -5.65 14.77 7.18
CA VAL A 322 -5.44 13.71 6.19
C VAL A 322 -6.65 13.63 5.26
N ARG A 323 -6.41 13.28 3.99
CA ARG A 323 -7.46 12.95 3.03
C ARG A 323 -7.37 11.49 2.60
N VAL A 324 -8.52 10.89 2.35
CA VAL A 324 -8.68 9.59 1.68
C VAL A 324 -9.44 9.82 0.38
N SER A 325 -8.85 9.40 -0.74
CA SER A 325 -9.47 9.45 -2.06
C SER A 325 -9.65 8.03 -2.60
N ALA A 326 -10.83 7.72 -3.13
CA ALA A 326 -11.12 6.44 -3.78
C ALA A 326 -12.26 6.61 -4.81
N SER A 327 -12.50 5.59 -5.65
CA SER A 327 -13.54 5.63 -6.69
C SER A 327 -14.54 4.48 -6.53
N TYR A 328 -15.23 4.43 -5.38
CA TYR A 328 -16.19 3.37 -5.06
C TYR A 328 -17.52 3.57 -5.78
N GLY A 329 -17.74 2.83 -6.86
CA GLY A 329 -19.04 2.77 -7.55
C GLY A 329 -20.04 1.84 -6.88
N GLN A 330 -19.58 0.93 -6.02
CA GLN A 330 -20.40 -0.10 -5.36
C GLN A 330 -19.85 -0.44 -3.97
N GLY A 331 -20.67 -1.16 -3.19
CA GLY A 331 -20.27 -1.73 -1.90
C GLY A 331 -19.64 -3.11 -2.04
N GLY A 332 -19.44 -3.80 -0.91
CA GLY A 332 -18.85 -5.14 -0.83
C GLY A 332 -17.66 -5.19 0.12
N LEU A 333 -17.20 -6.41 0.43
CA LEU A 333 -16.03 -6.61 1.30
C LEU A 333 -14.75 -6.06 0.68
N GLY A 334 -14.56 -6.19 -0.64
CA GLY A 334 -13.41 -5.66 -1.36
C GLY A 334 -13.25 -4.14 -1.17
N PRO A 335 -14.23 -3.33 -1.60
CA PRO A 335 -14.22 -1.88 -1.37
C PRO A 335 -14.10 -1.48 0.11
N LEU A 336 -14.72 -2.25 1.02
CA LEU A 336 -14.61 -2.01 2.46
C LEU A 336 -13.18 -2.27 2.97
N ASN A 337 -12.54 -3.35 2.53
CA ASN A 337 -11.16 -3.68 2.88
C ASN A 337 -10.19 -2.62 2.35
N GLU A 338 -10.36 -2.16 1.10
CA GLU A 338 -9.55 -1.06 0.55
C GLU A 338 -9.73 0.22 1.36
N LEU A 339 -10.97 0.59 1.73
CA LEU A 339 -11.20 1.77 2.57
C LEU A 339 -10.58 1.62 3.97
N VAL A 340 -10.63 0.44 4.57
CA VAL A 340 -9.97 0.19 5.86
C VAL A 340 -8.46 0.28 5.71
N HIS A 341 -7.87 -0.21 4.61
CA HIS A 341 -6.46 -0.05 4.28
C HIS A 341 -6.07 1.43 4.21
N GLU A 342 -6.81 2.23 3.44
CA GLU A 342 -6.55 3.67 3.35
C GLU A 342 -6.59 4.37 4.72
N ASN A 343 -7.53 4.00 5.58
CA ASN A 343 -7.58 4.54 6.94
C ASN A 343 -6.47 3.99 7.86
N GLY A 344 -5.81 2.90 7.49
CA GLY A 344 -4.59 2.45 8.15
C GLY A 344 -3.43 3.44 7.91
N HIS A 345 -3.33 4.04 6.71
CA HIS A 345 -2.44 5.18 6.49
C HIS A 345 -2.86 6.39 7.32
N VAL A 346 -4.16 6.70 7.40
CA VAL A 346 -4.67 7.81 8.24
C VAL A 346 -4.22 7.64 9.69
N VAL A 347 -4.36 6.43 10.25
CA VAL A 347 -3.91 6.11 11.61
C VAL A 347 -2.43 6.42 11.79
N HIS A 348 -1.59 5.97 10.86
CA HIS A 348 -0.15 6.19 10.90
C HIS A 348 0.18 7.69 10.87
N MET A 349 -0.41 8.43 9.92
CA MET A 349 -0.22 9.88 9.76
C MET A 349 -0.68 10.69 10.99
N LEU A 350 -1.80 10.31 11.61
CA LEU A 350 -2.33 10.98 12.80
C LEU A 350 -1.52 10.68 14.07
N ALA A 351 -0.92 9.48 14.15
CA ALA A 351 -0.11 9.04 15.27
C ALA A 351 1.26 9.73 15.35
N LEU A 352 1.77 10.27 14.24
CA LEU A 352 3.06 10.98 14.22
C LEU A 352 3.09 12.13 15.25
N ARG A 353 4.14 12.14 16.07
CA ARG A 353 4.41 13.15 17.11
C ARG A 353 5.89 13.49 17.15
N THR A 354 6.36 14.07 16.06
CA THR A 354 7.78 14.37 15.84
C THR A 354 8.00 15.81 15.34
N ARG A 355 9.26 16.20 15.19
CA ARG A 355 9.69 17.46 14.57
C ARG A 355 9.39 17.44 13.06
N PRO A 356 9.27 18.61 12.40
CA PRO A 356 8.79 18.64 11.03
C PRO A 356 9.64 17.90 10.01
N ALA A 357 10.96 17.82 10.21
CA ALA A 357 11.85 17.06 9.32
C ALA A 357 11.55 15.56 9.28
N PHE A 358 10.82 15.02 10.26
CA PHE A 358 10.51 13.59 10.36
C PHE A 358 9.01 13.29 10.25
N MET A 359 8.19 14.30 9.89
CA MET A 359 6.73 14.21 9.82
C MET A 359 6.27 13.52 8.52
N ASP A 360 6.77 12.32 8.28
CA ASP A 360 6.37 11.42 7.21
C ASP A 360 6.40 9.95 7.66
N LEU A 361 5.89 9.04 6.83
CA LEU A 361 5.62 7.64 7.21
C LEU A 361 6.83 6.71 7.11
N GLY A 362 7.98 7.22 6.66
CA GLY A 362 9.19 6.43 6.39
C GLY A 362 9.09 5.57 5.12
N ASP A 363 9.72 4.41 5.14
CA ASP A 363 9.91 3.57 3.94
C ASP A 363 8.56 3.04 3.41
N ALA A 364 8.44 2.99 2.07
CA ALA A 364 7.20 2.61 1.41
C ALA A 364 6.63 1.25 1.82
N ILE A 365 7.49 0.25 1.91
CA ILE A 365 7.08 -1.08 2.34
C ILE A 365 6.47 -1.09 3.74
N PHE A 366 6.93 -0.22 4.65
CA PHE A 366 6.42 -0.18 6.01
C PHE A 366 5.05 0.46 6.08
N TYR A 367 4.83 1.60 5.44
CA TYR A 367 3.53 2.25 5.51
C TYR A 367 2.44 1.48 4.75
N GLU A 368 2.77 0.80 3.65
CA GLU A 368 1.86 -0.12 2.94
C GLU A 368 1.54 -1.34 3.81
N ALA A 369 2.56 -1.96 4.43
CA ALA A 369 2.35 -3.09 5.33
C ALA A 369 1.50 -2.73 6.55
N PHE A 370 1.74 -1.55 7.15
CA PHE A 370 0.96 -1.11 8.30
C PHE A 370 -0.50 -0.84 7.93
N ALA A 371 -0.78 -0.27 6.76
CA ALA A 371 -2.16 -0.06 6.30
C ALA A 371 -2.97 -1.36 6.22
N ASP A 372 -2.31 -2.46 5.85
CA ASP A 372 -2.92 -3.79 5.83
C ASP A 372 -3.17 -4.40 7.22
N VAL A 373 -2.50 -3.91 8.27
CA VAL A 373 -2.67 -4.42 9.64
C VAL A 373 -4.13 -4.33 10.08
N PRO A 374 -4.83 -3.18 10.02
CA PRO A 374 -6.26 -3.13 10.30
C PRO A 374 -7.11 -3.69 9.16
N ALA A 375 -6.68 -3.61 7.90
CA ALA A 375 -7.49 -4.03 6.74
C ALA A 375 -7.80 -5.52 6.75
N TRP A 376 -6.79 -6.38 7.00
CA TRP A 376 -6.98 -7.83 7.01
C TRP A 376 -8.05 -8.31 7.99
N ASN A 377 -8.40 -7.50 9.01
CA ASN A 377 -9.49 -7.83 9.94
C ASN A 377 -10.85 -7.90 9.26
N VAL A 378 -11.09 -7.21 8.13
CA VAL A 378 -12.37 -7.29 7.39
C VAL A 378 -12.72 -8.74 7.00
N TYR A 379 -11.70 -9.58 6.82
CA TYR A 379 -11.85 -11.00 6.52
C TYR A 379 -11.75 -11.93 7.74
N GLU A 380 -11.60 -11.41 8.96
CA GLU A 380 -11.67 -12.25 10.15
C GLU A 380 -13.16 -12.47 10.54
N PRO A 381 -13.62 -13.72 10.73
CA PRO A 381 -15.03 -13.98 11.05
C PRO A 381 -15.54 -13.25 12.31
N ALA A 382 -14.65 -12.95 13.27
CA ALA A 382 -15.00 -12.17 14.46
C ALA A 382 -15.35 -10.71 14.13
N TRP A 383 -14.59 -10.08 13.23
CA TRP A 383 -14.89 -8.75 12.72
C TRP A 383 -16.22 -8.76 11.96
N GLN A 384 -16.39 -9.71 11.03
CA GLN A 384 -17.60 -9.82 10.20
C GLN A 384 -18.86 -9.96 11.07
N ARG A 385 -18.86 -10.85 12.07
CA ARG A 385 -19.99 -10.98 13.01
C ARG A 385 -20.31 -9.67 13.73
N ARG A 386 -19.30 -8.92 14.19
CA ARG A 386 -19.49 -7.68 14.96
C ARG A 386 -20.04 -6.55 14.11
N TYR A 387 -19.48 -6.34 12.92
CA TYR A 387 -19.74 -5.15 12.11
C TYR A 387 -20.79 -5.39 11.02
N LEU A 388 -20.90 -6.62 10.52
CA LEU A 388 -21.84 -6.99 9.45
C LEU A 388 -23.04 -7.82 9.95
N GLY A 389 -23.00 -8.29 11.21
CA GLY A 389 -24.05 -9.15 11.79
C GLY A 389 -24.05 -10.59 11.26
N GLN A 390 -23.20 -10.90 10.29
CA GLN A 390 -23.02 -12.20 9.66
C GLN A 390 -21.53 -12.43 9.39
N ALA A 391 -21.09 -13.69 9.34
CA ALA A 391 -19.74 -14.05 8.91
C ALA A 391 -19.74 -15.24 7.96
N ALA A 392 -18.74 -15.29 7.09
CA ALA A 392 -18.42 -16.51 6.35
C ALA A 392 -17.57 -17.46 7.23
N GLY A 393 -17.36 -18.69 6.74
CA GLY A 393 -16.42 -19.61 7.35
C GLY A 393 -15.00 -19.07 7.30
N GLU A 394 -14.16 -19.46 8.27
CA GLU A 394 -12.78 -18.98 8.36
C GLU A 394 -11.97 -19.29 7.09
N ALA A 395 -12.06 -20.52 6.58
CA ALA A 395 -11.34 -20.92 5.38
C ALA A 395 -11.77 -20.09 4.16
N GLU A 396 -13.08 -19.85 3.97
CA GLU A 396 -13.60 -19.04 2.87
C GLU A 396 -13.19 -17.57 2.99
N SER A 397 -13.27 -16.98 4.19
CA SER A 397 -12.86 -15.58 4.39
C SER A 397 -11.36 -15.39 4.18
N LEU A 398 -10.53 -16.30 4.71
CA LEU A 398 -9.09 -16.22 4.52
C LEU A 398 -8.69 -16.55 3.08
N LYS A 399 -9.42 -17.43 2.39
CA LYS A 399 -9.21 -17.66 0.95
C LYS A 399 -9.50 -16.40 0.14
N ALA A 400 -10.58 -15.67 0.46
CA ALA A 400 -10.88 -14.39 -0.16
C ALA A 400 -9.75 -13.37 0.05
N LEU A 401 -9.35 -13.11 1.31
CA LEU A 401 -8.22 -12.24 1.65
C LEU A 401 -6.94 -12.62 0.91
N PHE A 402 -6.45 -13.84 1.16
CA PHE A 402 -5.12 -14.23 0.70
C PHE A 402 -5.06 -14.43 -0.83
N SER A 403 -6.18 -14.67 -1.51
CA SER A 403 -6.18 -14.69 -2.98
C SER A 403 -5.77 -13.35 -3.59
N GLY A 404 -6.21 -12.23 -2.99
CA GLY A 404 -5.80 -10.88 -3.36
C GLY A 404 -4.33 -10.62 -3.00
N VAL A 405 -3.94 -10.95 -1.76
CA VAL A 405 -2.55 -10.82 -1.31
C VAL A 405 -1.59 -11.60 -2.20
N MET A 406 -1.94 -12.82 -2.62
CA MET A 406 -1.07 -13.64 -3.47
C MET A 406 -1.00 -13.15 -4.92
N LEU A 407 -2.01 -12.42 -5.41
CA LEU A 407 -1.86 -11.66 -6.66
C LEU A 407 -0.82 -10.54 -6.50
N ASP A 408 -0.79 -9.85 -5.37
CA ASP A 408 0.20 -8.81 -5.09
C ASP A 408 1.61 -9.36 -4.91
N VAL A 409 1.75 -10.51 -4.26
CA VAL A 409 3.02 -11.26 -4.21
C VAL A 409 3.46 -11.71 -5.61
N ALA A 410 2.53 -12.19 -6.45
CA ALA A 410 2.84 -12.57 -7.82
C ALA A 410 3.28 -11.36 -8.67
N TRP A 411 2.63 -10.20 -8.52
CA TRP A 411 3.03 -8.97 -9.20
C TRP A 411 4.36 -8.43 -8.69
N ALA A 412 4.66 -8.52 -7.38
CA ALA A 412 5.97 -8.18 -6.83
C ALA A 412 7.07 -9.05 -7.46
N LEU A 413 6.84 -10.36 -7.57
CA LEU A 413 7.77 -11.30 -8.18
C LEU A 413 7.94 -11.03 -9.69
N PHE A 414 6.84 -10.69 -10.38
CA PHE A 414 6.87 -10.30 -11.78
C PHE A 414 7.73 -9.05 -12.00
N ASP A 415 7.45 -7.98 -11.26
CA ASP A 415 8.15 -6.69 -11.36
C ASP A 415 9.65 -6.84 -11.06
N LEU A 416 9.98 -7.63 -10.04
CA LEU A 416 11.35 -8.00 -9.69
C LEU A 416 12.08 -8.72 -10.83
N ARG A 417 11.43 -9.70 -11.47
CA ARG A 417 12.02 -10.42 -12.60
C ARG A 417 12.13 -9.55 -13.85
N MET A 418 11.17 -8.66 -14.08
CA MET A 418 11.20 -7.72 -15.21
C MET A 418 12.26 -6.63 -15.04
N LEU A 419 12.54 -6.16 -13.83
CA LEU A 419 13.66 -5.24 -13.59
C LEU A 419 15.03 -5.92 -13.74
N ARG A 420 15.13 -7.20 -13.35
CA ARG A 420 16.34 -8.01 -13.53
C ARG A 420 16.63 -8.32 -14.99
N ASP A 421 15.61 -8.75 -15.72
CA ASP A 421 15.68 -9.11 -17.14
C ASP A 421 14.61 -8.35 -17.94
N PRO A 422 14.87 -7.08 -18.29
CA PRO A 422 13.89 -6.24 -18.97
C PRO A 422 13.66 -6.62 -20.44
N ASP A 423 14.45 -7.54 -20.99
CA ASP A 423 14.28 -8.06 -22.35
C ASP A 423 13.38 -9.31 -22.40
N ALA A 424 13.05 -9.89 -21.24
CA ALA A 424 12.11 -11.00 -21.14
C ALA A 424 10.72 -10.65 -21.70
N ASP A 425 10.01 -11.67 -22.20
CA ASP A 425 8.61 -11.53 -22.59
C ASP A 425 7.73 -11.46 -21.33
N PRO A 426 7.09 -10.31 -21.04
CA PRO A 426 6.31 -10.14 -19.81
C PRO A 426 5.13 -11.11 -19.74
N ASN A 427 4.52 -11.49 -20.86
CA ASN A 427 3.41 -12.43 -20.84
C ASN A 427 3.86 -13.82 -20.43
N ARG A 428 5.07 -14.25 -20.84
CA ARG A 428 5.65 -15.52 -20.44
C ARG A 428 6.06 -15.52 -18.97
N VAL A 429 6.70 -14.45 -18.49
CA VAL A 429 7.08 -14.34 -17.06
C VAL A 429 5.84 -14.41 -16.18
N TRP A 430 4.79 -13.65 -16.51
CA TRP A 430 3.54 -13.67 -15.77
C TRP A 430 2.82 -15.03 -15.84
N THR A 431 2.77 -15.63 -17.03
CA THR A 431 2.19 -16.95 -17.23
C THR A 431 2.88 -18.01 -16.38
N ASP A 432 4.22 -18.03 -16.33
CA ASP A 432 4.96 -18.97 -15.50
C ASP A 432 4.63 -18.80 -14.00
N ILE A 433 4.64 -17.56 -13.49
CA ILE A 433 4.35 -17.26 -12.08
C ILE A 433 2.93 -17.73 -11.73
N THR A 434 1.93 -17.30 -12.50
CA THR A 434 0.52 -17.55 -12.18
C THR A 434 0.13 -19.02 -12.39
N HIS A 435 0.68 -19.68 -13.40
CA HIS A 435 0.49 -21.10 -13.60
C HIS A 435 1.08 -21.92 -12.46
N ARG A 436 2.36 -21.67 -12.13
CA ARG A 436 3.09 -22.44 -11.12
C ARG A 436 2.51 -22.28 -9.73
N TYR A 437 2.13 -21.06 -9.35
CA TYR A 437 1.82 -20.75 -7.96
C TYR A 437 0.34 -20.49 -7.69
N LEU A 438 -0.42 -20.00 -8.66
CA LEU A 438 -1.83 -19.68 -8.47
C LEU A 438 -2.77 -20.73 -9.10
N GLY A 439 -2.23 -21.73 -9.79
CA GLY A 439 -3.01 -22.76 -10.47
C GLY A 439 -3.83 -22.22 -11.64
N VAL A 440 -3.42 -21.08 -12.20
CA VAL A 440 -4.10 -20.42 -13.32
C VAL A 440 -3.66 -21.06 -14.64
N LYS A 441 -4.58 -21.24 -15.58
CA LYS A 441 -4.25 -21.75 -16.92
C LYS A 441 -3.36 -20.78 -17.67
N SER A 442 -2.44 -21.34 -18.46
CA SER A 442 -1.49 -20.55 -19.22
C SER A 442 -2.16 -19.79 -20.36
N HIS A 443 -1.98 -18.47 -20.35
CA HIS A 443 -2.46 -17.55 -21.40
C HIS A 443 -1.34 -16.57 -21.82
N PRO A 444 -0.23 -17.05 -22.42
CA PRO A 444 0.85 -16.18 -22.86
C PRO A 444 0.45 -15.20 -23.98
N GLU A 445 -0.69 -15.43 -24.62
CA GLU A 445 -1.30 -14.51 -25.60
C GLU A 445 -1.97 -13.29 -24.94
N LEU A 446 -2.22 -13.31 -23.62
CA LEU A 446 -2.90 -12.24 -22.89
C LEU A 446 -1.92 -11.49 -21.98
N ALA A 447 -1.80 -10.18 -22.16
CA ALA A 447 -1.03 -9.31 -21.27
C ALA A 447 -1.78 -8.95 -19.99
N TRP A 448 -2.43 -9.94 -19.37
CA TRP A 448 -3.28 -9.72 -18.20
C TRP A 448 -2.52 -9.41 -16.91
N TRP A 449 -1.19 -9.43 -16.92
CA TRP A 449 -0.38 -8.80 -15.88
C TRP A 449 -0.63 -7.28 -15.78
N ALA A 450 -1.02 -6.65 -16.89
CA ALA A 450 -1.16 -5.20 -17.04
C ALA A 450 -2.48 -4.66 -16.44
N GLN A 451 -2.82 -5.10 -15.23
CA GLN A 451 -3.97 -4.64 -14.46
C GLN A 451 -3.57 -3.70 -13.31
N ARG A 452 -2.28 -3.67 -12.93
CA ARG A 452 -1.75 -2.83 -11.86
C ARG A 452 -1.05 -1.61 -12.45
N VAL A 453 -1.55 -0.43 -12.10
CA VAL A 453 -1.00 0.85 -12.56
C VAL A 453 0.43 1.09 -12.03
N GLN A 454 0.76 0.53 -10.86
CA GLN A 454 2.07 0.64 -10.25
C GLN A 454 3.19 0.08 -11.16
N LEU A 455 2.91 -0.97 -11.94
CA LEU A 455 3.89 -1.58 -12.84
C LEU A 455 4.41 -0.61 -13.92
N VAL A 456 3.62 0.40 -14.27
CA VAL A 456 3.99 1.38 -15.31
C VAL A 456 4.35 2.75 -14.75
N HIS A 457 3.77 3.12 -13.61
CA HIS A 457 4.02 4.42 -12.98
C HIS A 457 5.26 4.41 -12.09
N LYS A 458 5.46 3.32 -11.32
CA LYS A 458 6.56 3.16 -10.36
C LYS A 458 7.09 1.72 -10.42
N PRO A 459 7.87 1.33 -11.45
CA PRO A 459 8.45 -0.01 -11.54
C PRO A 459 9.24 -0.39 -10.29
N GLY A 460 9.03 -1.60 -9.79
CA GLY A 460 9.54 -2.11 -8.52
C GLY A 460 8.60 -1.88 -7.34
N TYR A 461 7.60 -1.00 -7.43
CA TYR A 461 6.74 -0.63 -6.29
C TYR A 461 5.87 -1.78 -5.79
N MET A 462 5.56 -2.78 -6.63
CA MET A 462 4.71 -3.90 -6.21
C MET A 462 5.30 -4.71 -5.04
N VAL A 463 6.62 -4.64 -4.83
CA VAL A 463 7.28 -5.24 -3.66
C VAL A 463 6.72 -4.72 -2.33
N ASN A 464 6.25 -3.47 -2.29
CA ASN A 464 5.74 -2.86 -1.06
C ASN A 464 4.44 -3.53 -0.60
N TYR A 465 3.66 -4.11 -1.52
CA TYR A 465 2.49 -4.94 -1.19
C TYR A 465 2.90 -6.41 -0.96
N GLY A 466 3.65 -6.99 -1.90
CA GLY A 466 3.99 -8.41 -1.87
C GLY A 466 4.88 -8.80 -0.69
N LEU A 467 6.02 -8.10 -0.51
CA LEU A 467 6.89 -8.28 0.66
C LEU A 467 6.29 -7.60 1.90
N GLY A 468 5.51 -6.52 1.72
CA GLY A 468 4.74 -5.88 2.79
C GLY A 468 3.85 -6.85 3.56
N ALA A 469 3.21 -7.81 2.88
CA ALA A 469 2.40 -8.85 3.52
C ALA A 469 3.16 -9.67 4.58
N VAL A 470 4.48 -9.83 4.44
CA VAL A 470 5.33 -10.46 5.47
C VAL A 470 5.37 -9.58 6.73
N ILE A 471 5.65 -8.28 6.54
CA ILE A 471 5.70 -7.30 7.63
C ILE A 471 4.31 -7.18 8.29
N THR A 472 3.23 -7.11 7.51
CA THR A 472 1.85 -7.04 8.00
C THR A 472 1.57 -8.18 8.96
N ALA A 473 1.82 -9.42 8.55
CA ALA A 473 1.54 -10.59 9.38
C ALA A 473 2.37 -10.59 10.68
N ASP A 474 3.63 -10.15 10.60
CA ASP A 474 4.54 -10.11 11.75
C ASP A 474 4.15 -9.01 12.76
N ILE A 475 3.80 -7.81 12.27
CA ILE A 475 3.28 -6.71 13.07
C ILE A 475 1.96 -7.11 13.72
N ARG A 476 1.01 -7.72 12.98
CA ARG A 476 -0.26 -8.21 13.53
C ARG A 476 -0.02 -9.16 14.69
N GLN A 477 0.89 -10.14 14.55
CA GLN A 477 1.26 -11.05 15.62
C GLN A 477 1.80 -10.32 16.86
N ARG A 478 2.70 -9.34 16.66
CA ARG A 478 3.30 -8.57 17.75
C ARG A 478 2.29 -7.67 18.48
N ILE A 479 1.38 -7.06 17.73
CA ILE A 479 0.26 -6.26 18.27
C ILE A 479 -0.65 -7.16 19.11
N SER A 480 -1.11 -8.30 18.58
CA SER A 480 -1.99 -9.20 19.34
C SER A 480 -1.34 -9.70 20.63
N ALA A 481 -0.02 -9.93 20.64
CA ALA A 481 0.73 -10.26 21.87
C ALA A 481 0.83 -9.09 22.86
N GLY A 482 0.81 -7.84 22.39
CA GLY A 482 0.93 -6.63 23.22
C GLY A 482 -0.40 -6.13 23.79
N VAL A 483 -1.46 -6.11 22.98
CA VAL A 483 -2.78 -5.55 23.37
C VAL A 483 -3.89 -6.59 23.53
N GLY A 484 -3.64 -7.84 23.15
CA GLY A 484 -4.66 -8.87 23.01
C GLY A 484 -5.31 -8.84 21.61
N PRO A 485 -6.33 -9.69 21.37
CA PRO A 485 -7.10 -9.67 20.14
C PRO A 485 -7.63 -8.25 19.84
N PHE A 486 -7.54 -7.83 18.58
CA PHE A 486 -7.99 -6.51 18.12
C PHE A 486 -8.85 -6.60 16.86
N GLU A 487 -9.01 -7.81 16.32
CA GLU A 487 -9.71 -8.11 15.08
C GLU A 487 -11.16 -7.63 15.14
N ALA A 488 -11.81 -7.67 16.30
CA ALA A 488 -13.18 -7.20 16.49
C ALA A 488 -13.25 -5.90 17.31
N GLY A 489 -12.24 -5.04 17.18
CA GLY A 489 -12.14 -3.77 17.90
C GLY A 489 -11.56 -3.92 19.31
N ASN A 490 -10.50 -3.18 19.58
CA ASN A 490 -9.86 -3.09 20.89
C ASN A 490 -9.39 -1.65 21.09
N ALA A 491 -10.03 -0.91 21.99
CA ALA A 491 -9.81 0.53 22.15
C ALA A 491 -8.37 0.89 22.60
N ARG A 492 -7.60 -0.08 23.09
CA ARG A 492 -6.18 0.11 23.41
C ARG A 492 -5.27 0.08 22.18
N TRP A 493 -5.77 -0.38 21.03
CA TRP A 493 -4.97 -0.61 19.83
C TRP A 493 -4.32 0.68 19.32
N TYR A 494 -5.09 1.77 19.18
CA TYR A 494 -4.56 3.01 18.62
C TYR A 494 -3.47 3.62 19.50
N GLU A 495 -3.76 3.84 20.78
CA GLU A 495 -2.79 4.43 21.72
C GLU A 495 -1.53 3.59 21.83
N TRP A 496 -1.67 2.26 21.92
CA TRP A 496 -0.54 1.36 22.04
C TRP A 496 0.32 1.31 20.77
N THR A 497 -0.29 1.20 19.59
CA THR A 497 0.47 1.19 18.32
C THR A 497 1.10 2.54 18.04
N ALA A 498 0.41 3.64 18.32
CA ALA A 498 0.97 4.99 18.23
C ALA A 498 2.25 5.11 19.07
N GLN A 499 2.19 4.72 20.34
CA GLN A 499 3.32 4.83 21.26
C GLN A 499 4.50 3.91 20.91
N HIS A 500 4.24 2.69 20.44
CA HIS A 500 5.28 1.67 20.30
C HIS A 500 5.85 1.54 18.90
N LEU A 501 5.17 2.08 17.88
CA LEU A 501 5.54 1.87 16.49
C LEU A 501 5.42 3.12 15.62
N LEU A 502 4.37 3.92 15.77
CA LEU A 502 4.03 4.90 14.73
C LEU A 502 4.51 6.32 15.04
N SER A 503 4.67 6.72 16.30
CA SER A 503 4.82 8.14 16.64
C SER A 503 6.11 8.80 16.15
N SER A 504 7.15 8.01 15.86
CA SER A 504 8.50 8.51 15.57
C SER A 504 8.68 9.05 14.16
N GLY A 505 7.78 8.71 13.22
CA GLY A 505 7.98 8.99 11.79
C GLY A 505 9.38 8.57 11.34
N GLU A 506 10.11 9.49 10.73
CA GLU A 506 11.46 9.23 10.21
C GLU A 506 12.61 9.46 11.20
N GLU A 507 12.36 9.62 12.50
CA GLU A 507 13.41 9.84 13.52
C GLU A 507 14.51 8.78 13.51
N GLN A 508 14.18 7.55 13.14
CA GLN A 508 15.12 6.45 13.00
C GLN A 508 14.87 5.64 11.73
N PRO A 509 15.88 4.90 11.21
CA PRO A 509 15.67 4.02 10.07
C PRO A 509 14.57 2.99 10.33
N THR A 510 13.70 2.78 9.34
CA THR A 510 12.55 1.86 9.44
C THR A 510 12.96 0.43 9.83
N ALA A 511 14.09 -0.06 9.31
CA ALA A 511 14.65 -1.36 9.70
C ALA A 511 14.94 -1.48 11.21
N GLN A 512 15.45 -0.40 11.81
CA GLN A 512 15.72 -0.33 13.23
C GLN A 512 14.42 -0.29 14.04
N LEU A 513 13.45 0.53 13.60
CA LEU A 513 12.13 0.62 14.20
C LEU A 513 11.43 -0.74 14.25
N LEU A 514 11.35 -1.43 13.11
CA LEU A 514 10.73 -2.76 13.02
C LEU A 514 11.44 -3.77 13.92
N ARG A 515 12.78 -3.80 13.93
CA ARG A 515 13.54 -4.73 14.78
C ARG A 515 13.27 -4.48 16.27
N GLN A 516 13.24 -3.21 16.69
CA GLN A 516 12.95 -2.85 18.08
C GLN A 516 11.52 -3.25 18.47
N PHE A 517 10.54 -2.94 17.62
CA PHE A 517 9.14 -3.25 17.86
C PHE A 517 8.87 -4.76 17.95
N LEU A 518 9.42 -5.53 16.99
CA LEU A 518 9.27 -6.99 16.92
C LEU A 518 10.14 -7.73 17.94
N GLY A 519 11.18 -7.09 18.49
CA GLY A 519 12.18 -7.72 19.36
C GLY A 519 13.13 -8.68 18.63
N ARG A 520 13.04 -8.75 17.30
CA ARG A 520 13.83 -9.60 16.40
C ARG A 520 13.75 -9.06 14.96
N PRO A 521 14.58 -9.55 14.02
CA PRO A 521 14.37 -9.27 12.60
C PRO A 521 12.98 -9.74 12.10
N VAL A 522 12.52 -9.10 11.02
CA VAL A 522 11.30 -9.49 10.28
C VAL A 522 11.44 -10.93 9.78
N SER A 523 10.36 -11.71 9.81
CA SER A 523 10.33 -13.09 9.32
C SER A 523 9.04 -13.44 8.56
N PRO A 524 9.09 -14.27 7.50
CA PRO A 524 7.90 -14.73 6.77
C PRO A 524 7.02 -15.70 7.57
N ASP A 525 7.46 -16.19 8.73
CA ASP A 525 6.78 -17.29 9.43
C ASP A 525 5.34 -16.96 9.86
N ALA A 526 5.06 -15.70 10.23
CA ALA A 526 3.72 -15.27 10.60
C ALA A 526 2.76 -15.36 9.39
N LEU A 527 3.21 -14.89 8.22
CA LEU A 527 2.45 -14.99 6.97
C LEU A 527 2.22 -16.46 6.58
N LEU A 528 3.27 -17.29 6.63
CA LEU A 528 3.17 -18.71 6.27
C LEU A 528 2.19 -19.47 7.18
N ARG A 529 2.15 -19.17 8.48
CA ARG A 529 1.15 -19.72 9.40
C ARG A 529 -0.25 -19.24 9.06
N ALA A 530 -0.42 -17.96 8.72
CA ALA A 530 -1.72 -17.40 8.37
C ALA A 530 -2.29 -18.04 7.09
N ILE A 531 -1.46 -18.23 6.05
CA ILE A 531 -1.83 -18.98 4.84
C ILE A 531 -2.23 -20.42 5.18
N GLY A 532 -1.55 -21.06 6.13
CA GLY A 532 -1.88 -22.41 6.58
C GLY A 532 -3.31 -22.57 7.15
N ARG A 533 -3.93 -21.50 7.64
CA ARG A 533 -5.33 -21.49 8.14
C ARG A 533 -6.36 -21.62 7.01
N VAL A 534 -5.97 -21.39 5.75
CA VAL A 534 -6.86 -21.54 4.58
C VAL A 534 -7.18 -23.01 4.28
N ALA A 535 -6.26 -23.92 4.64
CA ALA A 535 -6.47 -25.34 4.37
C ALA A 535 -7.69 -25.86 5.14
N PRO A 536 -8.57 -26.67 4.50
CA PRO A 536 -9.71 -27.25 5.20
C PRO A 536 -9.23 -28.10 6.37
N ALA A 537 -9.90 -27.97 7.52
CA ALA A 537 -9.58 -28.76 8.71
C ALA A 537 -9.54 -30.25 8.34
N GLN A 538 -8.36 -30.87 8.47
CA GLN A 538 -8.18 -32.27 8.14
C GLN A 538 -9.18 -33.12 8.97
N PRO A 539 -10.07 -33.91 8.35
CA PRO A 539 -11.07 -34.70 9.08
C PRO A 539 -10.47 -35.75 10.03
N HIS A 540 -9.16 -36.00 9.97
CA HIS A 540 -8.51 -37.14 10.62
C HIS A 540 -8.10 -36.92 12.09
N ALA A 541 -8.12 -35.69 12.61
CA ALA A 541 -7.77 -35.46 14.03
C ALA A 541 -8.84 -35.98 15.00
N HIS A 542 -10.13 -35.92 14.62
CA HIS A 542 -11.22 -36.45 15.46
C HIS A 542 -11.40 -37.97 15.36
N ALA A 543 -11.00 -38.59 14.25
CA ALA A 543 -11.08 -40.05 14.09
C ALA A 543 -10.02 -40.79 14.92
N ARG A 544 -8.84 -40.18 15.14
CA ARG A 544 -7.79 -40.77 15.97
C ARG A 544 -8.12 -40.71 17.46
N LEU A 545 -8.66 -39.58 17.94
CA LEU A 545 -9.17 -39.46 19.31
C LEU A 545 -10.35 -40.40 19.62
N ARG A 546 -11.23 -40.65 18.65
CA ARG A 546 -12.31 -41.64 18.81
C ARG A 546 -11.83 -43.09 18.79
N ARG A 547 -10.74 -43.42 18.09
CA ARG A 547 -10.15 -44.77 18.16
C ARG A 547 -9.33 -45.00 19.43
N GLU A 548 -8.65 -43.98 19.94
CA GLU A 548 -7.87 -44.07 21.19
C GLU A 548 -8.78 -44.11 22.43
N LEU A 549 -9.99 -43.52 22.37
CA LEU A 549 -11.01 -43.63 23.42
C LEU A 549 -11.94 -44.87 23.30
N ALA A 550 -11.86 -45.62 22.20
CA ALA A 550 -12.64 -46.84 21.97
C ALA A 550 -11.81 -48.13 22.08
N ALA A 551 -10.52 -48.04 22.43
CA ALA A 551 -9.72 -49.22 22.75
C ALA A 551 -10.16 -49.77 24.12
N PRO A 552 -10.67 -51.00 24.21
CA PRO A 552 -10.93 -51.62 25.50
C PRO A 552 -9.59 -51.82 26.23
N ALA A 553 -9.57 -51.50 27.52
CA ALA A 553 -8.44 -51.85 28.38
C ALA A 553 -8.32 -53.38 28.39
N GLY A 554 -7.29 -53.88 27.72
CA GLY A 554 -6.88 -55.29 27.73
C GLY A 554 -5.74 -55.51 28.70
#